data_AF-A0A3S4VGG5-F1
#
_entry.id   AF-A0A3S4VGG5-F1
#
_cell.length_a   1.000
_cell.length_b   1.000
_cell.length_c   1.000
_cell.angle_alpha   90.00
_cell.angle_beta   90.00
_cell.angle_gamma   90.00
#
_symmetry.space_group_name_H-M   'P 1'
#
loop_
_entity.id
_entity.type
_entity.pdbx_description
1 polymer ?
#
loop_
_entity_poly.entity_id
_entity_poly.type
_entity_poly.pdbx_seq_one_letter_code
_entity_poly.pdbx_strand_id
1 'polypeptide(L)'
;MAEDKELVEAFKNGEFATTYLSPKDYHRVHMPCDGTLRKMIYVPGDLFSVNPFLSQHVPNLFARNERVICVFDTEFGTMVQILVGATVTASIGTTWAGVINPPRHNEVKTWTYEGESAVKLTKGQEMGWFQLGSTVINLFQENQVRLAEHLSVGEPVRMGEILAYKN
;
A
#
# COMPACT_ATOMS: atom_id res chain seq x y z
N MET A 1 0.06 -6.64 15.87
CA MET A 1 0.31 -5.58 14.84
C MET A 1 1.51 -6.00 14.00
N ALA A 2 1.92 -5.27 12.96
CA ALA A 2 3.12 -5.66 12.18
C ALA A 2 4.43 -5.61 13.00
N GLU A 3 4.49 -4.74 14.02
CA GLU A 3 5.55 -4.67 15.05
C GLU A 3 7.00 -4.52 14.54
N ASP A 4 7.18 -4.07 13.30
CA ASP A 4 8.50 -3.77 12.71
C ASP A 4 8.98 -2.37 13.14
N LYS A 5 9.74 -2.29 14.24
CA LYS A 5 10.22 -1.03 14.82
C LYS A 5 11.18 -0.27 13.91
N GLU A 6 12.01 -0.99 13.16
CA GLU A 6 12.97 -0.40 12.24
C GLU A 6 12.23 0.30 11.09
N LEU A 7 11.21 -0.36 10.53
CA LEU A 7 10.38 0.25 9.51
C LEU A 7 9.60 1.46 10.07
N VAL A 8 9.09 1.39 11.30
CA VAL A 8 8.41 2.54 11.93
C VAL A 8 9.37 3.72 12.05
N GLU A 9 10.60 3.50 12.51
CA GLU A 9 11.59 4.57 12.65
C GLU A 9 11.98 5.16 11.30
N ALA A 10 12.20 4.32 10.29
CA ALA A 10 12.65 4.72 8.95
C ALA A 10 11.66 5.65 8.21
N PHE A 11 10.39 5.66 8.60
CA PHE A 11 9.31 6.45 7.97
C PHE A 11 8.75 7.55 8.89
N LYS A 12 9.32 7.77 10.07
CA LYS A 12 8.96 8.95 10.88
C LYS A 12 9.25 10.23 10.11
N ASN A 13 8.37 11.21 10.26
CA ASN A 13 8.41 12.50 9.54
C ASN A 13 8.43 12.37 8.00
N GLY A 14 8.11 11.19 7.47
CA GLY A 14 8.01 10.94 6.05
C GLY A 14 6.75 11.51 5.42
N GLU A 15 6.67 11.38 4.10
CA GLU A 15 5.51 11.78 3.31
C GLU A 15 4.61 10.58 3.03
N PHE A 16 3.30 10.80 2.94
CA PHE A 16 2.36 9.73 2.59
C PHE A 16 1.21 10.21 1.70
N ALA A 17 0.73 9.30 0.86
CA ALA A 17 -0.47 9.48 0.08
C ALA A 17 -1.43 8.30 0.33
N THR A 18 -2.67 8.61 0.72
CA THR A 18 -3.74 7.62 0.91
C THR A 18 -4.74 7.75 -0.23
N THR A 19 -4.87 6.71 -1.04
CA THR A 19 -5.76 6.66 -2.20
C THR A 19 -6.90 5.67 -1.92
N TYR A 20 -8.12 6.18 -1.84
CA TYR A 20 -9.32 5.37 -1.74
C TYR A 20 -9.78 4.91 -3.13
N LEU A 21 -10.09 3.62 -3.26
CA LEU A 21 -10.67 3.03 -4.46
C LEU A 21 -12.13 2.67 -4.16
N SER A 22 -13.05 3.45 -4.72
CA SER A 22 -14.48 3.18 -4.59
C SER A 22 -14.89 2.00 -5.47
N PRO A 23 -16.03 1.33 -5.22
CA PRO A 23 -16.45 0.15 -5.98
C PRO A 23 -16.56 0.33 -7.50
N LYS A 24 -16.70 1.56 -7.98
CA LYS A 24 -16.76 1.88 -9.42
C LYS A 24 -15.39 2.10 -10.06
N ASP A 25 -14.33 2.24 -9.26
CA ASP A 25 -13.01 2.61 -9.74
C ASP A 25 -12.24 1.37 -10.25
N TYR A 26 -11.07 1.62 -10.82
CA TYR A 26 -10.15 0.58 -11.25
C TYR A 26 -9.40 0.01 -10.04
N HIS A 27 -9.57 -1.29 -9.77
CA HIS A 27 -9.06 -1.95 -8.56
C HIS A 27 -7.71 -2.67 -8.73
N ARG A 28 -6.94 -2.31 -9.76
CA ARG A 28 -5.52 -2.72 -9.84
C ARG A 28 -4.65 -1.60 -9.30
N VAL A 29 -3.57 -2.01 -8.66
CA VAL A 29 -2.58 -1.14 -8.04
C VAL A 29 -1.29 -1.27 -8.82
N HIS A 30 -0.65 -0.13 -9.10
CA HIS A 30 0.53 -0.04 -9.94
C HIS A 30 1.69 0.60 -9.19
N MET A 31 2.91 0.28 -9.62
CA MET A 31 4.11 0.88 -9.07
C MET A 31 4.22 2.37 -9.45
N PRO A 32 4.48 3.27 -8.49
CA PRO A 32 4.64 4.70 -8.75
C PRO A 32 6.00 5.04 -9.39
N CYS A 33 6.98 4.16 -9.22
CA CYS A 33 8.35 4.26 -9.72
C CYS A 33 8.97 2.86 -9.86
N ASP A 34 10.16 2.77 -10.45
CA ASP A 34 10.93 1.53 -10.48
C ASP A 34 11.27 1.10 -9.05
N GLY A 35 11.10 -0.19 -8.76
CA GLY A 35 11.32 -0.72 -7.41
C GLY A 35 11.71 -2.18 -7.38
N THR A 36 12.51 -2.55 -6.39
CA THR A 36 12.81 -3.94 -6.05
C THR A 36 12.14 -4.30 -4.73
N LEU A 37 11.23 -5.27 -4.74
CA LEU A 37 10.56 -5.78 -3.55
C LEU A 37 11.58 -6.44 -2.62
N ARG A 38 11.55 -6.08 -1.34
CA ARG A 38 12.41 -6.64 -0.29
C ARG A 38 11.66 -7.39 0.77
N LYS A 39 10.49 -6.89 1.16
CA LYS A 39 9.70 -7.47 2.24
C LYS A 39 8.22 -7.34 1.92
N MET A 40 7.45 -8.38 2.24
CA MET A 40 5.99 -8.35 2.23
C MET A 40 5.50 -8.80 3.59
N ILE A 41 4.53 -8.10 4.17
CA ILE A 41 3.95 -8.44 5.48
C ILE A 41 2.43 -8.47 5.33
N TYR A 42 1.83 -9.64 5.54
CA TYR A 42 0.39 -9.76 5.74
C TYR A 42 0.08 -9.53 7.21
N VAL A 43 -0.86 -8.62 7.49
CA VAL A 43 -1.33 -8.33 8.83
C VAL A 43 -2.82 -8.67 8.90
N PRO A 44 -3.23 -9.64 9.74
CA PRO A 44 -4.65 -9.89 9.98
C PRO A 44 -5.29 -8.70 10.66
N GLY A 45 -6.57 -8.49 10.42
CA GLY A 45 -7.30 -7.37 11.00
C GLY A 45 -8.80 -7.43 10.75
N ASP A 46 -9.46 -6.37 11.20
CA ASP A 46 -10.88 -6.13 10.96
C ASP A 46 -11.15 -5.88 9.46
N LEU A 47 -12.42 -5.86 9.05
CA LEU A 47 -12.82 -5.58 7.66
C LEU A 47 -13.85 -4.47 7.62
N PHE A 48 -13.57 -3.36 8.31
CA PHE A 48 -14.42 -2.19 8.25
C PHE A 48 -14.43 -1.59 6.85
N SER A 49 -15.56 -0.99 6.48
CA SER A 49 -15.65 -0.22 5.24
C SER A 49 -14.74 1.01 5.34
N VAL A 50 -13.98 1.24 4.27
CA VAL A 50 -13.08 2.40 4.13
C VAL A 50 -13.75 3.55 3.37
N ASN A 51 -15.09 3.61 3.37
CA ASN A 51 -15.77 4.75 2.77
C ASN A 51 -15.34 6.06 3.48
N PRO A 52 -15.34 7.21 2.78
CA PRO A 52 -14.82 8.46 3.32
C PRO A 52 -15.49 8.92 4.62
N PHE A 53 -16.76 8.58 4.82
CA PHE A 53 -17.47 8.89 6.06
C PHE A 53 -16.88 8.11 7.25
N LEU A 54 -16.74 6.79 7.13
CA LEU A 54 -16.22 5.94 8.21
C LEU A 54 -14.73 6.17 8.46
N SER A 55 -13.93 6.48 7.44
CA SER A 55 -12.50 6.76 7.62
C SER A 55 -12.22 7.99 8.47
N GLN A 56 -13.15 8.95 8.52
CA GLN A 56 -13.05 10.13 9.38
C GLN A 56 -13.51 9.88 10.82
N HIS A 57 -14.32 8.84 11.05
CA HIS A 57 -14.98 8.61 12.36
C HIS A 57 -14.47 7.36 13.09
N VAL A 58 -13.88 6.41 12.39
CA VAL A 58 -13.33 5.19 13.00
C VAL A 58 -11.84 5.42 13.30
N PRO A 59 -11.46 5.52 14.59
CA PRO A 59 -10.07 5.74 14.94
C PRO A 59 -9.21 4.54 14.48
N ASN A 60 -8.05 4.85 13.92
CA ASN A 60 -7.06 3.87 13.48
C ASN A 60 -7.59 2.87 12.44
N LEU A 61 -8.59 3.24 11.63
CA LEU A 61 -9.25 2.37 10.65
C LEU A 61 -8.26 1.53 9.83
N PHE A 62 -7.30 2.19 9.18
CA PHE A 62 -6.32 1.50 8.33
C PHE A 62 -5.34 0.60 9.10
N ALA A 63 -5.03 0.95 10.36
CA ALA A 63 -4.16 0.16 11.22
C ALA A 63 -4.89 -1.06 11.82
N ARG A 64 -6.21 -1.01 11.90
CA ARG A 64 -7.07 -2.11 12.36
C ARG A 64 -7.44 -3.08 11.26
N ASN A 65 -7.61 -2.59 10.03
CA ASN A 65 -8.03 -3.43 8.92
C ASN A 65 -6.95 -4.44 8.49
N GLU A 66 -7.42 -5.58 7.97
CA GLU A 66 -6.60 -6.54 7.23
C GLU A 66 -5.84 -5.84 6.09
N ARG A 67 -4.54 -6.10 5.97
CA ARG A 67 -3.69 -5.41 4.99
C ARG A 67 -2.45 -6.19 4.61
N VAL A 68 -1.90 -5.85 3.45
CA VAL A 68 -0.61 -6.32 2.96
C VAL A 68 0.32 -5.12 2.82
N ILE A 69 1.48 -5.17 3.46
CA ILE A 69 2.52 -4.15 3.43
C ILE A 69 3.63 -4.64 2.50
N CYS A 70 3.98 -3.87 1.48
CA CYS A 70 5.07 -4.18 0.55
C CYS A 70 6.16 -3.12 0.66
N VAL A 71 7.39 -3.56 0.95
CA VAL A 71 8.57 -2.69 1.11
C VAL A 71 9.46 -2.83 -0.11
N PHE A 72 9.77 -1.71 -0.75
CA PHE A 72 10.56 -1.63 -1.97
C PHE A 72 11.80 -0.77 -1.77
N ASP A 73 12.92 -1.19 -2.36
CA ASP A 73 14.03 -0.29 -2.67
C ASP A 73 13.73 0.44 -3.97
N THR A 74 13.87 1.76 -3.97
CA THR A 74 13.63 2.61 -5.15
C THR A 74 14.74 3.64 -5.29
N GLU A 75 14.73 4.40 -6.40
CA GLU A 75 15.62 5.55 -6.55
C GLU A 75 15.30 6.71 -5.58
N PHE A 76 14.16 6.65 -4.89
CA PHE A 76 13.69 7.62 -3.89
C PHE A 76 13.89 7.10 -2.46
N GLY A 77 14.83 6.17 -2.26
CA GLY A 77 15.01 5.47 -0.99
C GLY A 77 14.03 4.31 -0.80
N THR A 78 13.87 3.87 0.44
CA THR A 78 12.91 2.82 0.77
C THR A 78 11.49 3.39 0.67
N MET A 79 10.62 2.72 -0.07
CA MET A 79 9.22 3.10 -0.26
C MET A 79 8.32 1.94 0.18
N VAL A 80 7.21 2.27 0.83
CA VAL A 80 6.24 1.26 1.27
C VAL A 80 4.91 1.51 0.57
N GLN A 81 4.37 0.47 -0.06
CA GLN A 81 3.03 0.47 -0.60
C GLN A 81 2.17 -0.53 0.16
N ILE A 82 1.10 -0.05 0.79
CA ILE A 82 0.20 -0.84 1.65
C ILE A 82 -1.14 -0.99 0.96
N LEU A 83 -1.58 -2.23 0.79
CA LEU A 83 -2.89 -2.59 0.30
C LEU A 83 -3.78 -2.89 1.50
N VAL A 84 -4.75 -2.02 1.78
CA VAL A 84 -5.67 -2.17 2.92
C VAL A 84 -7.00 -2.71 2.40
N GLY A 85 -7.36 -3.90 2.86
CA GLY A 85 -8.64 -4.53 2.56
C GLY A 85 -9.78 -3.81 3.30
N ALA A 86 -10.98 -3.88 2.72
CA ALA A 86 -12.19 -3.40 3.36
C ALA A 86 -13.36 -4.28 2.98
N THR A 87 -14.27 -4.54 3.93
CA THR A 87 -15.42 -5.45 3.75
C THR A 87 -15.03 -6.91 3.42
N VAL A 88 -15.96 -7.84 3.66
CA VAL A 88 -15.66 -9.29 3.60
C VAL A 88 -15.30 -9.79 2.20
N THR A 89 -15.68 -9.05 1.16
CA THR A 89 -15.46 -9.37 -0.25
C THR A 89 -14.12 -8.87 -0.79
N ALA A 90 -13.33 -8.13 -0.02
CA ALA A 90 -12.00 -7.71 -0.44
C ALA A 90 -10.99 -8.84 -0.26
N SER A 91 -10.70 -9.53 -1.36
CA SER A 91 -9.44 -10.27 -1.51
C SER A 91 -8.33 -9.31 -1.95
N ILE A 92 -7.11 -9.57 -1.49
CA ILE A 92 -5.89 -8.86 -1.87
C ILE A 92 -5.00 -9.85 -2.60
N GLY A 93 -4.44 -9.43 -3.74
CA GLY A 93 -3.43 -10.21 -4.44
C GLY A 93 -2.31 -9.35 -4.98
N THR A 94 -1.18 -9.99 -5.25
CA THR A 94 0.01 -9.38 -5.87
C THR A 94 0.45 -10.18 -7.06
N THR A 95 1.12 -9.52 -8.01
CA THR A 95 1.54 -10.16 -9.28
C THR A 95 2.58 -11.26 -9.08
N TRP A 96 3.27 -11.29 -7.94
CA TRP A 96 4.28 -12.30 -7.62
C TRP A 96 3.80 -13.41 -6.67
N ALA A 97 2.84 -13.14 -5.79
CA ALA A 97 2.35 -14.13 -4.80
C ALA A 97 0.95 -14.67 -5.11
N GLY A 98 0.27 -14.11 -6.12
CA GLY A 98 -1.11 -14.46 -6.42
C GLY A 98 -2.06 -13.90 -5.36
N VAL A 99 -3.12 -14.66 -5.06
CA VAL A 99 -4.09 -14.30 -4.03
C VAL A 99 -3.47 -14.55 -2.65
N ILE A 100 -3.36 -13.49 -1.84
CA ILE A 100 -2.81 -13.55 -0.49
C ILE A 100 -3.90 -13.96 0.50
N ASN A 101 -5.10 -13.41 0.31
CA ASN A 101 -6.30 -13.76 1.06
C ASN A 101 -7.51 -13.79 0.10
N PRO A 102 -8.38 -14.81 0.16
CA PRO A 102 -8.38 -15.98 1.06
C PRO A 102 -7.34 -17.08 0.69
N PRO A 103 -6.98 -17.98 1.64
CA PRO A 103 -7.48 -18.07 3.01
C PRO A 103 -6.95 -16.96 3.91
N ARG A 104 -7.77 -16.49 4.84
CA ARG A 104 -7.35 -15.50 5.83
C ARG A 104 -6.58 -16.18 6.95
N HIS A 105 -5.38 -15.68 7.24
CA HIS A 105 -4.58 -16.15 8.36
C HIS A 105 -4.90 -15.32 9.61
N ASN A 106 -4.80 -15.92 10.79
CA ASN A 106 -5.01 -15.24 12.08
C ASN A 106 -3.71 -14.69 12.68
N GLU A 107 -2.59 -14.90 12.00
CA GLU A 107 -1.25 -14.48 12.41
C GLU A 107 -0.63 -13.56 11.37
N VAL A 108 0.29 -12.71 11.81
CA VAL A 108 1.13 -11.91 10.92
C VAL A 108 2.05 -12.85 10.16
N LYS A 109 2.17 -12.66 8.85
CA LYS A 109 3.09 -13.41 8.00
C LYS A 109 4.04 -12.46 7.29
N THR A 110 5.31 -12.82 7.27
CA THR A 110 6.36 -12.02 6.65
C THR A 110 7.10 -12.86 5.62
N TRP A 111 7.35 -12.27 4.45
CA TRP A 111 8.18 -12.81 3.39
C TRP A 111 9.30 -11.83 3.09
N THR A 112 10.50 -12.36 2.87
CA THR A 112 11.68 -11.61 2.46
C THR A 112 12.07 -12.02 1.05
N TYR A 113 12.46 -11.04 0.23
CA TYR A 113 12.77 -11.20 -1.18
C TYR A 113 14.20 -10.70 -1.43
N GLU A 114 15.13 -11.65 -1.57
CA GLU A 114 16.57 -11.41 -1.72
C GLU A 114 17.16 -12.31 -2.82
N GLY A 115 18.29 -11.87 -3.39
CA GLY A 115 18.99 -12.62 -4.45
C GLY A 115 18.06 -12.96 -5.62
N GLU A 116 17.97 -14.25 -5.94
CA GLU A 116 17.16 -14.76 -7.05
C GLU A 116 15.65 -14.61 -6.82
N SER A 117 15.20 -14.45 -5.56
CA SER A 117 13.79 -14.22 -5.24
C SER A 117 13.36 -12.75 -5.32
N ALA A 118 14.30 -11.83 -5.55
CA ALA A 118 14.00 -10.40 -5.62
C ALA A 118 13.09 -10.07 -6.81
N VAL A 119 11.90 -9.53 -6.53
CA VAL A 119 10.93 -9.12 -7.55
C VAL A 119 11.22 -7.68 -7.96
N LYS A 120 11.51 -7.46 -9.23
CA LYS A 120 11.71 -6.12 -9.81
C LYS A 120 10.48 -5.71 -10.60
N LEU A 121 9.99 -4.51 -10.34
CA LEU A 121 8.83 -3.93 -11.01
C LEU A 121 9.22 -2.55 -11.54
N THR A 122 8.81 -2.25 -12.77
CA THR A 122 9.03 -0.92 -13.36
C THR A 122 7.88 0.03 -13.07
N LYS A 123 8.13 1.33 -13.22
CA LYS A 123 7.12 2.38 -13.09
C LYS A 123 5.91 2.07 -13.97
N GLY A 124 4.73 2.12 -13.36
CA GLY A 124 3.46 1.83 -14.01
C GLY A 124 3.14 0.33 -14.16
N GLN A 125 4.06 -0.57 -13.81
CA GLN A 125 3.77 -2.00 -13.80
C GLN A 125 2.75 -2.34 -12.71
N GLU A 126 1.79 -3.22 -13.03
CA GLU A 126 0.84 -3.73 -12.04
C GLU A 126 1.60 -4.49 -10.94
N MET A 127 1.33 -4.15 -9.68
CA MET A 127 1.93 -4.79 -8.51
C MET A 127 0.93 -5.64 -7.73
N GLY A 128 -0.35 -5.28 -7.78
CA GLY A 128 -1.39 -5.99 -7.06
C GLY A 128 -2.79 -5.53 -7.41
N TRP A 129 -3.76 -6.11 -6.73
CA TRP A 129 -5.16 -5.84 -6.99
C TRP A 129 -6.03 -6.10 -5.76
N PHE A 130 -7.23 -5.54 -5.84
CA PHE A 130 -8.34 -5.86 -4.97
C PHE A 130 -9.50 -6.40 -5.81
N GLN A 131 -10.38 -7.16 -5.17
CA GLN A 131 -11.63 -7.58 -5.80
C GLN A 131 -12.74 -6.53 -5.69
N LEU A 132 -12.80 -5.77 -4.59
CA LEU A 132 -13.77 -4.68 -4.41
C LEU A 132 -13.33 -3.74 -3.29
N GLY A 133 -13.60 -2.43 -3.43
CA GLY A 133 -13.60 -1.38 -2.41
C GLY A 133 -12.42 -1.41 -1.44
N SER A 134 -11.42 -0.55 -1.62
CA SER A 134 -10.17 -0.68 -0.90
C SER A 134 -9.41 0.63 -0.75
N THR A 135 -8.24 0.57 -0.12
CA THR A 135 -7.36 1.73 0.04
C THR A 135 -5.91 1.33 -0.19
N VAL A 136 -5.17 2.19 -0.89
CA VAL A 136 -3.72 2.07 -1.06
C VAL A 136 -3.05 3.21 -0.31
N ILE A 137 -2.02 2.90 0.47
CA ILE A 137 -1.20 3.90 1.15
C ILE A 137 0.22 3.79 0.62
N ASN A 138 0.75 4.89 0.10
CA ASN A 138 2.17 5.02 -0.24
C ASN A 138 2.86 5.81 0.86
N LEU A 139 3.95 5.27 1.40
CA LEU A 139 4.83 5.94 2.37
C LEU A 139 6.20 6.14 1.74
N PHE A 140 6.78 7.30 2.00
CA PHE A 140 8.13 7.69 1.59
C PHE A 140 8.90 8.20 2.81
N GLN A 141 10.20 7.94 2.86
CA GLN A 141 11.03 8.41 3.98
C GLN A 141 11.16 9.94 3.99
N GLU A 142 11.50 10.49 5.15
CA GLU A 142 11.70 11.94 5.33
C GLU A 142 12.64 12.51 4.26
N ASN A 143 12.26 13.66 3.70
CA ASN A 143 13.00 14.41 2.69
C ASN A 143 13.30 13.65 1.37
N GLN A 144 12.69 12.49 1.08
CA GLN A 144 12.93 11.79 -0.19
C GLN A 144 12.08 12.31 -1.36
N VAL A 145 10.86 12.75 -1.08
CA VAL A 145 9.91 13.20 -2.08
C VAL A 145 9.17 14.45 -1.64
N ARG A 146 8.60 15.15 -2.61
CA ARG A 146 7.59 16.19 -2.43
C ARG A 146 6.34 15.78 -3.19
N LEU A 147 5.22 15.61 -2.49
CA LEU A 147 3.94 15.31 -3.14
C LEU A 147 3.57 16.43 -4.13
N ALA A 148 2.91 16.05 -5.23
CA ALA A 148 2.55 17.02 -6.25
C ALA A 148 1.55 18.05 -5.72
N GLU A 149 1.74 19.34 -6.05
CA GLU A 149 1.00 20.46 -5.46
C GLU A 149 -0.51 20.44 -5.69
N HIS A 150 -0.96 19.76 -6.75
CA HIS A 150 -2.39 19.62 -7.07
C HIS A 150 -3.09 18.59 -6.17
N LEU A 151 -2.35 17.75 -5.45
CA LEU A 151 -2.92 16.73 -4.60
C LEU A 151 -3.46 17.36 -3.32
N SER A 152 -4.76 17.18 -3.09
CA SER A 152 -5.44 17.61 -1.87
C SER A 152 -6.41 16.53 -1.39
N VAL A 153 -6.88 16.63 -0.15
CA VAL A 153 -7.81 15.65 0.41
C VAL A 153 -9.11 15.65 -0.39
N GLY A 154 -9.48 14.49 -0.91
CA GLY A 154 -10.69 14.32 -1.73
C GLY A 154 -10.48 14.60 -3.22
N GLU A 155 -9.27 15.00 -3.63
CA GLU A 155 -8.96 15.19 -5.05
C GLU A 155 -8.97 13.84 -5.79
N PRO A 156 -9.75 13.70 -6.88
CA PRO A 156 -9.69 12.53 -7.72
C PRO A 156 -8.34 12.44 -8.44
N VAL A 157 -7.68 11.28 -8.36
CA VAL A 157 -6.43 11.02 -9.07
C VAL A 157 -6.61 9.98 -10.17
N ARG A 158 -5.75 10.00 -11.19
CA ARG A 158 -5.76 9.02 -12.28
C ARG A 158 -4.47 8.19 -12.31
N MET A 159 -4.59 6.94 -12.78
CA MET A 159 -3.40 6.13 -13.04
C MET A 159 -2.53 6.82 -14.10
N GLY A 160 -1.24 6.96 -13.80
CA GLY A 160 -0.26 7.65 -14.65
C GLY A 160 -0.07 9.13 -14.33
N GLU A 161 -0.91 9.71 -13.47
CA GLU A 161 -0.72 11.07 -12.96
C GLU A 161 0.51 11.16 -12.04
N ILE A 162 1.11 12.35 -11.96
CA ILE A 162 2.29 12.57 -11.13
C ILE A 162 1.86 12.61 -9.66
N LEU A 163 2.29 11.61 -8.89
CA LEU A 163 2.05 11.55 -7.45
C LEU A 163 3.02 12.43 -6.66
N ALA A 164 4.30 12.41 -7.02
CA ALA A 164 5.35 13.09 -6.27
C ALA A 164 6.58 13.37 -7.16
N TYR A 165 7.41 14.31 -6.70
CA TYR A 165 8.71 14.65 -7.28
C TYR A 165 9.83 14.24 -6.33
N LYS A 166 11.01 13.91 -6.86
CA LYS A 166 12.21 13.73 -6.05
C LYS A 166 12.65 15.08 -5.45
N ASN A 167 13.07 15.08 -4.19
CA ASN A 167 13.74 16.24 -3.59
C ASN A 167 15.20 16.37 -4.04
#